data_AF-A0A9C8P1B4-F1
#
_entry.id   AF-A0A9C8P1B4-F1
#
_cell.length_a   1.000
_cell.length_b   1.000
_cell.length_c   1.000
_cell.angle_alpha   90.00
_cell.angle_beta   90.00
_cell.angle_gamma   90.00
#
_symmetry.space_group_name_H-M   'P 1'
#
loop_
_entity.id
_entity.type
_entity.pdbx_description
1 polymer ?
#
loop_
_entity_poly.entity_id
_entity_poly.type
_entity_poly.pdbx_seq_one_letter_code
_entity_poly.pdbx_strand_id
1 'polypeptide(L)' 'MTIHTHQSHPDIIKRLNRARGHLSSVTQMIEDGRHCLDIAQQLHAVEKAIQQAKRTLVLDHIDHCLDEALDT' A
#
# COMPACT_ATOMS: atom_id res chain seq x y z
N MET A 1 20.69 -3.18 12.39
CA MET A 1 19.38 -3.09 11.71
C MET A 1 18.69 -4.40 11.92
N THR A 2 17.91 -4.51 13.00
CA THR A 2 17.12 -5.70 13.29
C THR A 2 16.01 -5.81 12.25
N ILE A 3 16.00 -6.92 11.51
CA ILE A 3 14.97 -7.22 10.52
C ILE A 3 13.76 -7.74 11.31
N HIS A 4 12.89 -6.84 11.77
CA HIS A 4 11.63 -7.20 12.39
C HIS A 4 10.66 -7.62 11.29
N THR A 5 10.50 -8.93 11.12
CA THR A 5 9.59 -9.49 10.13
C THR A 5 8.22 -9.59 10.76
N HIS A 6 7.39 -8.54 10.61
CA HIS A 6 6.06 -8.53 11.20
C HIS A 6 5.13 -9.53 10.50
N GLN A 7 4.23 -10.17 11.27
CA GLN A 7 3.27 -11.15 10.75
C GLN A 7 2.29 -10.56 9.71
N SER A 8 2.13 -9.23 9.69
CA SER A 8 1.30 -8.47 8.74
C SER A 8 1.96 -8.25 7.36
N HIS A 9 3.28 -8.45 7.23
CA HIS A 9 4.02 -8.20 5.99
C HIS A 9 3.42 -8.92 4.76
N PRO A 10 2.98 -10.19 4.82
CA PRO A 10 2.33 -10.85 3.69
C PRO A 10 1.06 -10.13 3.21
N ASP A 11 0.26 -9.57 4.12
CA ASP A 11 -0.97 -8.88 3.75
C ASP A 11 -0.72 -7.48 3.22
N ILE A 12 0.31 -6.80 3.72
CA ILE A 12 0.81 -5.54 3.14
C ILE A 12 1.33 -5.79 1.73
N ILE A 13 2.10 -6.85 1.50
CA ILE A 13 2.56 -7.27 0.16
C ILE A 13 1.36 -7.52 -0.77
N LYS A 14 0.33 -8.24 -0.33
CA LYS A 14 -0.90 -8.46 -1.12
C LYS A 14 -1.60 -7.14 -1.49
N ARG A 15 -1.64 -6.16 -0.59
CA ARG A 15 -2.22 -4.83 -0.85
C ARG A 15 -1.38 -4.05 -1.88
N LEU A 16 -0.06 -4.06 -1.73
CA LEU A 16 0.86 -3.42 -2.66
C LEU A 16 0.82 -4.06 -4.06
N ASN A 17 0.70 -5.38 -4.14
CA ASN A 17 0.54 -6.10 -5.42
C ASN A 17 -0.74 -5.69 -6.16
N ARG A 18 -1.84 -5.46 -5.44
CA ARG A 18 -3.09 -4.94 -6.04
C ARG A 18 -2.91 -3.51 -6.54
N ALA A 19 -2.28 -2.64 -5.75
CA ALA A 19 -1.97 -1.27 -6.17
C ALA A 19 -1.06 -1.24 -7.41
N ARG A 20 -0.08 -2.15 -7.50
CA ARG A 20 0.78 -2.32 -8.68
C ARG A 20 -0.02 -2.71 -9.92
N GLY A 21 -0.97 -3.63 -9.82
CA GLY A 21 -1.86 -3.99 -10.92
C GLY A 21 -2.71 -2.81 -11.40
N HIS A 22 -3.26 -2.04 -10.47
CA HIS A 22 -4.02 -0.82 -10.80
C HIS A 22 -3.15 0.22 -11.50
N LEU A 23 -1.93 0.44 -11.00
CA LEU A 23 -0.98 1.37 -11.62
C LEU A 23 -0.62 0.94 -13.05
N SER A 24 -0.42 -0.36 -13.29
CA SER A 24 -0.20 -0.89 -14.64
C SER A 24 -1.37 -0.56 -15.57
N SER A 25 -2.61 -0.66 -15.09
CA SER A 25 -3.79 -0.28 -15.86
C SER A 25 -3.81 1.23 -16.14
N VAL A 26 -3.42 2.08 -15.20
CA VAL A 26 -3.34 3.54 -15.41
C VAL A 26 -2.32 3.87 -16.50
N THR A 27 -1.16 3.21 -16.51
CA THR A 27 -0.16 3.37 -17.59
C THR A 27 -0.76 3.02 -18.95
N GLN A 28 -1.46 1.89 -19.06
CA GLN A 28 -2.14 1.51 -20.30
C GLN A 28 -3.19 2.55 -20.71
N MET A 29 -3.96 3.11 -19.77
CA MET A 29 -4.94 4.16 -20.08
C MET A 29 -4.29 5.41 -20.69
N ILE A 30 -3.08 5.75 -20.25
CA ILE A 30 -2.31 6.87 -20.80
C ILE A 30 -1.84 6.54 -22.21
N GLU A 31 -1.28 5.34 -22.41
CA GLU A 31 -0.83 4.85 -23.73
C GLU A 31 -1.98 4.80 -24.75
N ASP A 32 -3.16 4.36 -24.31
CA ASP A 32 -4.38 4.29 -25.11
C ASP A 32 -5.03 5.66 -25.36
N GLY A 33 -4.48 6.75 -24.81
CA GLY A 33 -5.00 8.10 -24.99
C GLY A 33 -6.38 8.33 -24.36
N ARG A 34 -6.67 7.66 -23.23
CA ARG A 34 -7.95 7.83 -22.53
C ARG A 34 -8.14 9.23 -21.96
N HIS A 35 -9.38 9.55 -21.63
CA HIS A 35 -9.75 10.86 -21.10
C HIS A 35 -9.05 11.17 -19.77
N CYS A 36 -8.51 12.39 -19.66
CA CYS A 36 -7.69 12.81 -18.52
C CYS A 36 -8.42 12.69 -17.17
N LEU A 37 -9.74 12.91 -17.13
CA LEU A 37 -10.52 12.77 -15.90
C LEU A 37 -10.53 11.32 -15.41
N ASP A 38 -10.67 10.34 -16.32
CA ASP A 38 -10.71 8.92 -15.97
C ASP A 38 -9.35 8.47 -15.44
N ILE A 39 -8.27 8.93 -16.10
CA ILE A 39 -6.89 8.68 -15.66
C ILE A 39 -6.67 9.24 -14.25
N ALA A 40 -7.06 10.50 -14.01
CA ALA A 40 -6.91 11.14 -12.71
C ALA A 40 -7.67 10.41 -11.60
N GLN A 41 -8.90 9.94 -11.88
CA GLN A 41 -9.68 9.15 -10.94
C GLN A 41 -9.00 7.82 -10.59
N GLN A 42 -8.50 7.09 -11.60
CA GLN A 42 -7.80 5.83 -11.36
C GLN A 42 -6.47 6.02 -10.63
N LEU A 43 -5.73 7.09 -10.95
CA LEU A 43 -4.50 7.43 -10.24
C LEU A 43 -4.78 7.75 -8.77
N HIS A 44 -5.87 8.46 -8.46
CA HIS A 44 -6.28 8.70 -7.08
C HIS A 44 -6.65 7.41 -6.34
N ALA A 45 -7.27 6.44 -7.02
CA ALA A 45 -7.55 5.13 -6.43
C ALA A 45 -6.26 4.37 -6.07
N VAL A 46 -5.22 4.44 -6.94
CA VAL A 46 -3.88 3.89 -6.65
C VAL A 46 -3.26 4.55 -5.41
N GLU A 47 -3.30 5.88 -5.35
CA GLU A 47 -2.79 6.65 -4.21
C GLU A 47 -3.44 6.20 -2.90
N LYS A 48 -4.78 6.09 -2.88
CA LYS A 48 -5.54 5.64 -1.71
C LYS A 48 -5.15 4.21 -1.29
N ALA A 49 -4.95 3.30 -2.25
CA ALA A 49 -4.52 1.94 -1.95
C ALA A 49 -3.14 1.91 -1.26
N ILE A 50 -2.20 2.72 -1.74
CA ILE A 50 -0.86 2.84 -1.14
C ILE A 50 -0.94 3.47 0.25
N GLN A 51 -1.73 4.53 0.43
CA GLN A 51 -1.92 5.18 1.74
C GLN A 51 -2.47 4.19 2.77
N GLN A 52 -3.42 3.33 2.39
CA GLN A 52 -3.96 2.31 3.29
C GLN A 52 -2.94 1.22 3.63
N ALA A 53 -2.12 0.79 2.67
CA ALA A 53 -1.04 -0.16 2.93
C ALA A 53 -0.02 0.43 3.93
N LYS A 54 0.38 1.69 3.74
CA LYS A 54 1.26 2.41 4.67
C LYS A 54 0.64 2.51 6.06
N ARG A 55 -0.64 2.89 6.16
CA ARG A 55 -1.33 3.00 7.45
C ARG A 55 -1.34 1.65 8.19
N THR A 56 -1.59 0.57 7.47
CA THR A 56 -1.59 -0.79 8.05
C THR A 56 -0.20 -1.14 8.58
N LEU A 57 0.86 -0.88 7.82
CA LEU A 57 2.24 -1.10 8.24
C LEU A 57 2.60 -0.31 9.50
N VAL A 58 2.23 0.97 9.56
CA VAL A 58 2.55 1.83 10.72
C VAL A 58 1.79 1.39 11.96
N LEU A 59 0.50 1.07 11.85
CA LEU A 59 -0.29 0.60 12.99
C LEU A 59 0.27 -0.72 13.54
N ASP A 60 0.55 -1.67 12.66
CA ASP A 60 1.12 -2.96 13.06
C ASP A 60 2.51 -2.83 13.72
N HIS A 61 3.33 -1.88 13.25
CA HIS A 61 4.60 -1.57 13.89
C HIS A 61 4.42 -0.93 15.27
N ILE A 62 3.49 0.01 15.43
CA ILE A 62 3.20 0.66 16.71
C ILE A 62 2.68 -0.35 17.73
N ASP A 63 1.70 -1.18 17.35
CA ASP A 63 1.10 -2.18 18.24
C ASP A 63 2.18 -3.15 18.76
N HIS A 64 3.05 -3.66 17.90
CA HIS A 64 4.15 -4.53 18.32
C HIS A 64 5.25 -3.83 19.13
N CYS A 65 5.63 -2.58 18.80
CA CYS A 65 6.59 -1.85 19.62
C CYS A 65 6.04 -1.51 21.02
N LEU A 66 4.72 -1.36 21.16
CA LEU A 66 4.08 -1.12 22.45
C LEU A 66 4.01 -2.42 23.28
N ASP A 67 3.70 -3.55 22.65
CA ASP A 67 3.69 -4.87 23.30
C ASP A 67 5.10 -5.27 23.78
N GLU A 68 6.14 -5.09 22.95
CA GLU A 68 7.54 -5.34 23.35
C GLU A 68 7.97 -4.47 24.55
N ALA A 69 7.46 -3.24 24.66
CA ALA A 69 7.78 -2.32 25.74
C ALA A 69 7.04 -2.61 27.06
N LEU A 70 5.93 -3.37 27.02
CA LEU A 70 5.16 -3.77 28.20
C LEU A 70 5.59 -5.12 28.78
N ASP A 71 6.25 -5.97 27.99
CA ASP A 71 6.84 -7.24 28.41
C ASP A 71 8.25 -7.09 29.04
N THR A 72 8.70 -5.86 29.34
CA THR A 72 9.94 -5.54 30.08
C THR A 72 9.64 -4.93 31.44
#